data_AF-A0A0P8ZBZ1-F1
#
_entry.id   AF-A0A0P8ZBZ1-F1
#
_cell.length_a   1.000
_cell.length_b   1.000
_cell.length_c   1.000
_cell.angle_alpha   90.00
_cell.angle_beta   90.00
_cell.angle_gamma   90.00
#
_symmetry.space_group_name_H-M   'P 1'
#
loop_
_entity.id
_entity.type
_entity.pdbx_description
1 polymer ?
#
loop_
_entity_poly.entity_id
_entity_poly.type
_entity_poly.pdbx_seq_one_letter_code
_entity_poly.pdbx_strand_id
1 'polypeptide(L)'
;MKNIIKKVFQSIGILLFILAGLYLTHLSLNLDNPHLNDPDVIEIITKSAMYFLIVGIALIAFSFLYSELNGIVKLLAATALLGLAALPGYAVGVEPLTRGCLPCSTFEMHWLSNLVGLVIFVVSIGGLFLLWLPFLKRKS
;
A
#
# COMPACT_ATOMS: atom_id res chain seq x y z
N MET A 1 -6.50 10.82 -19.47
CA MET A 1 -5.29 10.38 -18.75
C MET A 1 -5.16 10.99 -17.35
N LYS A 2 -5.17 12.34 -17.19
CA LYS A 2 -5.08 12.99 -15.86
C LYS A 2 -6.12 12.48 -14.84
N ASN A 3 -7.38 12.35 -15.24
CA ASN A 3 -8.46 11.90 -14.36
C ASN A 3 -8.32 10.41 -13.94
N ILE A 4 -7.78 9.58 -14.83
CA ILE A 4 -7.49 8.16 -14.55
C ILE A 4 -6.40 8.06 -13.49
N ILE A 5 -5.31 8.83 -13.65
CA ILE A 5 -4.20 8.83 -12.69
C ILE A 5 -4.65 9.33 -11.32
N LYS A 6 -5.48 10.37 -11.25
CA LYS A 6 -6.07 10.82 -9.97
C LYS A 6 -6.86 9.70 -9.27
N LYS A 7 -7.70 8.97 -10.01
CA LYS A 7 -8.45 7.82 -9.49
C LYS A 7 -7.56 6.68 -9.01
N VAL A 8 -6.45 6.41 -9.72
CA VAL A 8 -5.46 5.40 -9.28
C VAL A 8 -4.88 5.78 -7.92
N PHE A 9 -4.42 7.02 -7.76
CA PHE A 9 -3.91 7.52 -6.47
C PHE A 9 -4.94 7.44 -5.34
N GLN A 10 -6.18 7.86 -5.60
CA GLN A 10 -7.26 7.77 -4.62
C GLN A 10 -7.59 6.33 -4.25
N SER A 11 -7.66 5.44 -5.25
CA SER A 11 -7.96 4.03 -5.04
C SER A 11 -6.89 3.35 -4.18
N ILE A 12 -5.61 3.57 -4.47
CA ILE A 12 -4.51 3.00 -3.67
C ILE A 12 -4.56 3.58 -2.25
N GLY A 13 -4.81 4.88 -2.12
CA GLY A 13 -4.95 5.51 -0.81
C GLY A 13 -6.07 4.89 0.03
N ILE A 14 -7.26 4.71 -0.55
CA ILE A 14 -8.40 4.05 0.11
C ILE A 14 -8.07 2.61 0.50
N LEU A 15 -7.40 1.86 -0.38
CA LEU A 15 -6.99 0.48 -0.07
C LEU A 15 -6.00 0.43 1.10
N LEU A 16 -5.08 1.39 1.21
CA LEU A 16 -4.19 1.49 2.37
C LEU A 16 -4.95 1.82 3.67
N PHE A 17 -5.99 2.65 3.61
CA PHE A 17 -6.88 2.86 4.77
C PHE A 17 -7.60 1.58 5.19
N ILE A 18 -8.11 0.82 4.21
CA ILE A 18 -8.73 -0.49 4.48
C ILE A 18 -7.71 -1.43 5.13
N LEU A 19 -6.49 -1.50 4.60
CA LEU A 19 -5.43 -2.34 5.16
C LEU A 19 -5.04 -1.91 6.58
N ALA A 20 -4.94 -0.61 6.85
CA ALA A 20 -4.73 -0.09 8.20
C ALA A 20 -5.84 -0.49 9.16
N GLY A 21 -7.10 -0.36 8.73
CA GLY A 21 -8.27 -0.78 9.50
C GLY A 21 -8.25 -2.27 9.82
N LEU A 22 -7.87 -3.12 8.86
CA LEU A 22 -7.72 -4.57 9.07
C LEU A 22 -6.63 -4.88 10.11
N TYR A 23 -5.47 -4.21 10.03
CA TYR A 23 -4.38 -4.39 10.99
C TYR A 23 -4.79 -3.98 12.41
N LEU A 24 -5.42 -2.82 12.56
CA LEU A 24 -5.87 -2.32 13.86
C LEU A 24 -7.02 -3.16 14.43
N THR A 25 -7.96 -3.59 13.60
CA THR A 25 -9.07 -4.44 14.03
C THR A 25 -8.56 -5.82 14.46
N HIS A 26 -7.60 -6.38 13.73
CA HIS A 26 -6.96 -7.64 14.11
C HIS A 26 -6.23 -7.53 15.46
N LEU A 27 -5.57 -6.40 15.71
CA LEU A 27 -4.97 -6.10 17.02
C LEU A 27 -6.06 -5.98 18.11
N SER A 28 -7.11 -5.20 17.88
CA SER A 28 -8.22 -4.98 18.82
C SER A 28 -8.95 -6.27 19.21
N LEU A 29 -9.18 -7.17 18.25
CA LEU A 29 -9.89 -8.43 18.49
C LEU A 29 -9.04 -9.51 19.15
N ASN A 30 -7.71 -9.40 19.08
CA ASN A 30 -6.79 -10.44 19.56
C ASN A 30 -5.88 -9.97 20.71
N LEU A 31 -6.18 -8.82 21.33
CA LEU A 31 -5.44 -8.29 22.48
C LEU A 31 -5.42 -9.24 23.68
N ASP A 32 -6.46 -10.08 23.82
CA ASP A 32 -6.55 -11.08 24.89
C ASP A 32 -5.73 -12.36 24.60
N ASN A 33 -5.14 -12.48 23.41
CA ASN A 33 -4.33 -13.64 23.03
C ASN A 33 -2.87 -13.47 23.52
N PRO A 34 -2.34 -14.39 24.34
CA PRO A 34 -1.00 -14.27 24.92
C PRO A 34 0.14 -14.24 23.90
N HIS A 35 -0.06 -14.73 22.67
CA HIS A 35 0.93 -14.63 21.59
C HIS A 35 0.92 -13.28 20.86
N LEU A 36 -0.12 -12.47 21.05
CA LEU A 36 -0.30 -11.16 20.43
C LEU A 36 -0.18 -9.99 21.42
N ASN A 37 -0.13 -10.30 22.71
CA ASN A 37 0.15 -9.36 23.79
C ASN A 37 1.66 -9.11 23.97
N ASP A 38 2.50 -9.62 23.06
CA ASP A 38 3.91 -9.29 23.01
C ASP A 38 4.07 -7.82 22.54
N PRO A 39 4.68 -6.93 23.35
CA PRO A 39 4.84 -5.52 23.02
C PRO A 39 5.53 -5.30 21.65
N ASP A 40 6.44 -6.18 21.25
CA ASP A 40 7.15 -6.06 19.97
C ASP A 40 6.20 -6.28 18.79
N VAL A 41 5.27 -7.23 18.91
CA VAL A 41 4.27 -7.54 17.88
C VAL A 41 3.25 -6.41 17.77
N ILE A 42 2.80 -5.87 18.90
CA ILE A 42 1.88 -4.72 18.95
C ILE A 42 2.53 -3.50 18.30
N GLU A 43 3.80 -3.22 18.61
CA GLU A 43 4.55 -2.11 18.04
C GLU A 43 4.67 -2.25 16.51
N ILE A 44 4.99 -3.44 16.01
CA ILE A 44 5.09 -3.71 14.56
C ILE A 44 3.75 -3.49 13.87
N ILE A 45 2.64 -4.02 14.41
CA ILE A 45 1.30 -3.86 13.82
C ILE A 45 0.91 -2.39 13.80
N THR A 46 1.13 -1.67 14.90
CA THR A 46 0.79 -0.26 15.04
C THR A 46 1.62 0.62 14.10
N LYS A 47 2.93 0.39 14.00
CA LYS A 47 3.82 1.09 13.05
C LYS A 47 3.40 0.84 11.61
N SER A 48 3.04 -0.40 11.28
CA SER A 48 2.57 -0.77 9.94
C SER A 48 1.26 -0.05 9.59
N ALA A 49 0.28 -0.06 10.51
CA ALA A 49 -0.98 0.64 10.33
C ALA A 49 -0.75 2.17 10.17
N MET A 50 0.12 2.77 10.98
CA MET A 50 0.48 4.19 10.86
C MET A 50 1.13 4.50 9.51
N TYR A 51 2.04 3.64 9.04
CA TYR A 51 2.64 3.79 7.72
C TYR A 51 1.57 3.79 6.62
N PHE A 52 0.62 2.84 6.65
CA PHE A 52 -0.47 2.78 5.68
C PHE A 52 -1.34 4.03 5.70
N LEU A 53 -1.68 4.55 6.89
CA LEU A 53 -2.44 5.79 7.02
C LEU A 53 -1.67 6.99 6.44
N ILE A 54 -0.40 7.17 6.78
CA ILE A 54 0.42 8.30 6.32
C ILE A 54 0.56 8.27 4.80
N VAL A 55 0.94 7.11 4.23
CA VAL A 55 1.08 6.96 2.77
C VAL A 55 -0.28 7.10 2.08
N GLY A 56 -1.34 6.54 2.66
CA GLY A 56 -2.72 6.66 2.16
C GLY A 56 -3.20 8.11 2.08
N ILE A 57 -3.00 8.89 3.15
CA ILE A 57 -3.28 10.33 3.19
C ILE A 57 -2.46 11.06 2.13
N ALA A 58 -1.16 10.78 2.05
CA ALA A 58 -0.27 11.44 1.09
C ALA A 58 -0.71 11.19 -0.36
N LEU A 59 -1.12 9.97 -0.71
CA LEU A 59 -1.65 9.64 -2.04
C LEU A 59 -2.95 10.39 -2.36
N ILE A 60 -3.88 10.44 -1.40
CA ILE A 60 -5.16 11.14 -1.58
C ILE A 60 -4.91 12.64 -1.72
N ALA A 61 -4.13 13.24 -0.83
CA ALA A 61 -3.76 14.66 -0.89
C ALA A 61 -3.06 15.00 -2.21
N PHE A 62 -2.11 14.15 -2.63
CA PHE A 62 -1.42 14.29 -3.91
C PHE A 62 -2.38 14.23 -5.10
N SER A 63 -3.43 13.40 -5.05
CA SER A 63 -4.43 13.31 -6.12
C SER A 63 -5.17 14.63 -6.37
N PHE A 64 -5.43 15.41 -5.32
CA PHE A 64 -6.06 16.73 -5.42
C PHE A 64 -5.09 17.74 -6.04
N LEU A 65 -3.85 17.77 -5.55
CA LEU A 65 -2.79 18.68 -5.99
C LEU A 65 -2.20 18.32 -7.37
N TYR A 66 -2.48 17.12 -7.89
CA TYR A 66 -1.89 16.58 -9.13
C TYR A 66 -2.04 17.47 -10.38
N SER A 67 -3.08 18.31 -10.42
CA SER A 67 -3.32 19.26 -11.52
C SER A 67 -2.43 20.50 -11.46
N GLU A 68 -1.99 20.89 -10.27
CA GLU A 68 -1.31 22.17 -10.00
C GLU A 68 0.21 22.02 -9.98
N LEU A 69 0.71 20.81 -9.80
CA LEU A 69 2.15 20.53 -9.75
C LEU A 69 2.83 20.61 -11.11
N ASN A 70 4.05 21.16 -11.11
CA ASN A 70 4.95 21.18 -12.26
C ASN A 70 5.29 19.74 -12.72
N GLY A 71 5.48 19.53 -14.03
CA GLY A 71 5.62 18.21 -14.64
C GLY A 71 6.71 17.31 -14.05
N ILE A 72 7.88 17.87 -13.71
CA ILE A 72 8.99 17.12 -13.10
C ILE A 72 8.67 16.73 -11.65
N VAL A 73 8.26 17.71 -10.84
CA VAL A 73 7.91 17.50 -9.42
C VAL A 73 6.79 16.47 -9.30
N LYS A 74 5.79 16.61 -10.17
CA LYS A 74 4.67 15.69 -10.30
C LYS A 74 5.11 14.26 -10.62
N LEU A 75 6.01 14.07 -11.59
CA LEU A 75 6.50 12.75 -11.96
C LEU A 75 7.30 12.10 -10.83
N LEU A 76 8.19 12.86 -10.20
CA LEU A 76 9.04 12.39 -9.11
C LEU A 76 8.20 12.00 -7.89
N ALA A 77 7.30 12.88 -7.45
CA ALA A 77 6.40 12.64 -6.32
C ALA A 77 5.44 11.48 -6.60
N ALA A 78 4.87 11.40 -7.80
CA ALA A 78 4.02 10.28 -8.21
C ALA A 78 4.76 8.94 -8.15
N THR A 79 6.00 8.90 -8.66
CA THR A 79 6.82 7.68 -8.67
C THR A 79 7.18 7.26 -7.25
N ALA A 80 7.60 8.21 -6.41
CA ALA A 80 7.94 7.95 -5.02
C ALA A 80 6.73 7.42 -4.22
N LEU A 81 5.57 8.07 -4.35
CA LEU A 81 4.36 7.66 -3.64
C LEU A 81 3.85 6.29 -4.09
N LEU A 82 3.87 5.99 -5.40
CA LEU A 82 3.49 4.67 -5.90
C LEU A 82 4.49 3.60 -5.47
N GLY A 83 5.79 3.92 -5.41
CA GLY A 83 6.81 3.01 -4.87
C GLY A 83 6.60 2.71 -3.38
N LEU A 84 6.34 3.75 -2.57
CA LEU A 84 6.02 3.61 -1.15
C LEU A 84 4.74 2.80 -0.92
N ALA A 85 3.75 2.89 -1.81
CA ALA A 85 2.55 2.07 -1.73
C ALA A 85 2.77 0.62 -2.20
N ALA A 86 3.63 0.41 -3.19
CA ALA A 86 3.94 -0.92 -3.71
C ALA A 86 4.70 -1.78 -2.70
N LEU A 87 5.59 -1.19 -1.90
CA LEU A 87 6.37 -1.91 -0.87
C LEU A 87 5.50 -2.72 0.11
N PRO A 88 4.53 -2.12 0.83
CA PRO A 88 3.66 -2.88 1.72
C PRO A 88 2.73 -3.81 0.95
N GLY A 89 2.28 -3.42 -0.25
CA GLY A 89 1.49 -4.32 -1.10
C GLY A 89 2.24 -5.60 -1.45
N TYR A 90 3.54 -5.51 -1.74
CA TYR A 90 4.41 -6.65 -1.97
C TYR A 90 4.59 -7.50 -0.70
N ALA A 91 4.98 -6.87 0.41
CA ALA A 91 5.27 -7.56 1.66
C ALA A 91 4.04 -8.30 2.21
N VAL A 92 2.85 -7.70 2.09
CA VAL A 92 1.60 -8.28 2.61
C VAL A 92 0.92 -9.21 1.60
N GLY A 93 0.93 -8.87 0.32
CA GLY A 93 0.14 -9.58 -0.69
C GLY A 93 0.90 -10.58 -1.55
N VAL A 94 2.19 -10.35 -1.80
CA VAL A 94 2.99 -11.12 -2.77
C VAL A 94 3.98 -12.03 -2.06
N GLU A 95 4.64 -11.54 -1.02
CA GLU A 95 5.63 -12.31 -0.26
C GLU A 95 5.04 -13.60 0.35
N PRO A 96 3.82 -13.63 0.91
CA PRO A 96 3.21 -14.86 1.41
C PRO A 96 2.88 -15.88 0.32
N LEU A 97 2.67 -15.45 -0.94
CA LEU A 97 2.41 -16.34 -2.08
C LEU A 97 3.69 -16.98 -2.63
N THR A 98 4.84 -16.35 -2.39
CA THR A 98 6.15 -16.80 -2.91
C THR A 98 6.94 -17.62 -1.89
N ARG A 99 6.67 -17.44 -0.59
CA ARG A 99 7.18 -18.32 0.46
C ARG A 99 6.37 -19.62 0.45
N GLY A 100 6.94 -20.66 -0.18
CA GLY A 100 6.37 -22.01 -0.19
C GLY A 100 6.01 -22.45 1.23
N CYS A 101 4.82 -23.04 1.39
CA CYS A 101 4.24 -23.47 2.65
C CYS A 101 5.27 -24.14 3.58
N LEU A 102 5.68 -23.45 4.63
CA LEU A 102 6.09 -24.08 5.89
C LEU A 102 5.21 -23.50 7.00
N PRO A 103 4.54 -24.34 7.81
CA PRO A 103 3.71 -23.88 8.91
C PRO A 103 4.65 -23.51 10.06
N CYS A 104 5.35 -22.39 9.96
CA CYS A 104 5.94 -21.76 11.13
C CYS A 104 4.85 -20.90 11.74
N SER A 105 4.52 -21.21 12.99
CA SER A 105 3.54 -20.62 13.91
C SER A 105 3.66 -19.09 14.08
N THR A 106 3.55 -18.35 12.99
CA THR A 106 3.78 -16.91 12.90
C THR A 106 2.51 -16.27 12.39
N PHE A 107 1.86 -15.52 13.29
CA PHE A 107 0.87 -14.49 13.02
C PHE A 107 0.11 -14.65 11.70
N GLU A 108 -0.94 -15.46 11.71
CA GLU A 108 -1.77 -15.73 10.53
C GLU A 108 -2.74 -14.56 10.29
N MET A 109 -2.29 -13.60 9.49
CA MET A 109 -3.12 -12.47 9.11
C MET A 109 -4.24 -12.94 8.17
N HIS A 110 -5.46 -12.45 8.41
CA HIS A 110 -6.64 -12.93 7.69
C HIS A 110 -6.44 -12.81 6.17
N TRP A 111 -6.88 -13.81 5.39
CA TRP A 111 -6.71 -13.89 3.93
C TRP A 111 -7.09 -12.60 3.19
N LEU A 112 -8.04 -11.84 3.75
CA LEU A 112 -8.48 -10.54 3.26
C LEU A 112 -7.35 -9.50 3.22
N SER A 113 -6.46 -9.45 4.22
CA SER A 113 -5.31 -8.55 4.24
C SER A 113 -4.34 -8.85 3.09
N ASN A 114 -4.09 -10.13 2.81
CA ASN A 114 -3.23 -10.55 1.70
C ASN A 114 -3.85 -10.16 0.36
N LEU A 115 -5.16 -10.36 0.19
CA LEU A 115 -5.87 -9.95 -1.01
C LEU A 115 -5.79 -8.43 -1.23
N VAL A 116 -6.04 -7.63 -0.19
CA VAL A 116 -5.95 -6.17 -0.26
C VAL A 116 -4.52 -5.73 -0.58
N GLY A 117 -3.52 -6.33 0.05
CA GLY A 117 -2.10 -6.10 -0.24
C GLY A 117 -1.74 -6.39 -1.71
N LEU A 118 -2.23 -7.50 -2.25
CA LEU A 118 -2.00 -7.89 -3.65
C LEU A 118 -2.59 -6.85 -4.61
N VAL A 119 -3.83 -6.41 -4.35
CA VAL A 119 -4.48 -5.39 -5.18
C VAL A 119 -3.71 -4.07 -5.12
N ILE A 120 -3.25 -3.65 -3.93
CA ILE A 120 -2.41 -2.45 -3.78
C ILE A 120 -1.14 -2.57 -4.64
N PHE A 121 -0.47 -3.72 -4.60
CA PHE A 121 0.75 -3.94 -5.39
C PHE A 121 0.49 -3.83 -6.89
N VAL A 122 -0.49 -4.58 -7.41
CA VAL A 122 -0.81 -4.61 -8.85
C VAL A 122 -1.22 -3.22 -9.35
N VAL A 123 -2.08 -2.52 -8.61
CA VAL A 123 -2.54 -1.19 -9.00
C VAL A 123 -1.41 -0.15 -8.93
N SER A 124 -0.49 -0.28 -7.95
CA SER A 124 0.67 0.61 -7.83
C SER A 124 1.65 0.44 -8.99
N ILE A 125 1.98 -0.80 -9.34
CA ILE A 125 2.84 -1.12 -10.49
C ILE A 125 2.18 -0.70 -11.81
N GLY A 126 0.89 -1.00 -11.99
CA GLY A 126 0.13 -0.52 -13.15
C GLY A 126 0.10 1.01 -13.25
N GLY A 127 -0.04 1.69 -12.12
CA GLY A 127 0.05 3.14 -12.01
C GLY A 127 1.41 3.69 -12.46
N LEU A 128 2.51 3.04 -12.07
CA LEU A 128 3.86 3.38 -12.51
C LEU A 128 4.01 3.24 -14.02
N PHE A 129 3.55 2.11 -14.59
CA PHE A 129 3.58 1.92 -16.05
C PHE A 129 2.80 3.00 -16.79
N LEU A 130 1.59 3.35 -16.33
CA LEU A 130 0.77 4.40 -16.92
C LEU A 130 1.43 5.79 -16.81
N LEU A 131 2.15 6.06 -15.73
CA LEU A 131 2.86 7.31 -15.50
C LEU A 131 4.05 7.48 -16.46
N TRP A 132 4.80 6.39 -16.72
CA TRP A 132 6.02 6.39 -17.52
C TRP A 132 5.78 6.19 -19.02
N LEU A 133 4.67 5.56 -19.43
CA LEU A 133 4.32 5.28 -20.83
C LEU A 133 4.43 6.51 -21.78
N PRO A 134 3.95 7.70 -21.41
CA PRO A 134 4.07 8.89 -22.25
C PRO A 134 5.52 9.37 -22.44
N PHE A 135 6.40 9.11 -21.48
CA PHE A 135 7.83 9.46 -21.58
C PHE A 135 8.59 8.46 -22.44
N LEU A 136 8.24 7.18 -22.37
CA LEU A 136 8.82 6.14 -23.22
C LEU A 136 8.45 6.34 -24.69
N LYS A 137 7.18 6.70 -24.97
CA LYS A 137 6.72 6.97 -26.35
C LYS A 137 7.31 8.23 -26.98
N ARG A 138 7.87 9.16 -26.20
CA ARG A 138 8.42 10.43 -26.72
C ARG A 138 9.87 10.31 -27.22
N LYS A 139 10.52 9.17 -26.97
CA LYS A 139 11.92 8.89 -27.33
C LYS A 139 12.06 7.91 -28.51
N SER A 140 10.96 7.46 -29.11
CA SER A 140 10.92 6.69 -30.36
C SER A 140 10.45 7.59 -31.51
#